data_AF-A0A5B7V6W4-F1
#
_entry.id   AF-A0A5B7V6W4-F1
#
_cell.length_a   1.000
_cell.length_b   1.000
_cell.length_c   1.000
_cell.angle_alpha   90.00
_cell.angle_beta   90.00
_cell.angle_gamma   90.00
#
_symmetry.space_group_name_H-M   'P 1'
#
loop_
_entity.id
_entity.type
_entity.pdbx_description
1 polymer ?
#
loop_
_entity_poly.entity_id
_entity_poly.type
_entity_poly.pdbx_seq_one_letter_code
_entity_poly.pdbx_strand_id
1 'polypeptide(L)'
;MSDARIPDDDGIQVDDIRAIRGEGRGELRALMRSQIAIGRSRREPPPKPVPSSPPGHRPGAWPTGASPPGPPPDWQIPTPVWRAAARHCSNQTHRPDEPCDCGNCPEENR
;
A
#
# COMPACT_ATOMS: atom_id res chain seq x y z
N MET A 1 -0.51 -34.45 -36.22
CA MET A 1 -1.16 -33.15 -35.92
C MET A 1 -1.02 -32.97 -34.42
N SER A 2 0.17 -32.69 -33.90
CA SER A 2 0.83 -31.37 -33.82
C SER A 2 -0.08 -30.35 -33.18
N ASP A 3 0.06 -30.16 -31.87
CA ASP A 3 -0.04 -28.81 -31.31
C ASP A 3 1.06 -28.63 -30.28
N ALA A 4 1.91 -27.66 -30.53
CA ALA A 4 3.15 -27.41 -29.82
C ALA A 4 3.07 -26.06 -29.11
N ARG A 5 3.59 -26.06 -27.88
CA ARG A 5 4.19 -24.95 -27.10
C ARG A 5 3.27 -23.87 -26.51
N ILE A 6 3.32 -23.82 -25.17
CA ILE A 6 4.10 -22.80 -24.46
C ILE A 6 4.98 -23.53 -23.42
N PRO A 7 6.31 -23.31 -23.36
CA PRO A 7 7.17 -23.87 -22.32
C PRO A 7 7.08 -23.02 -21.04
N ASP A 8 6.54 -23.59 -19.96
CA ASP A 8 6.61 -22.96 -18.63
C ASP A 8 7.97 -23.27 -17.97
N ASP A 9 9.03 -22.78 -18.61
CA ASP A 9 10.40 -22.73 -18.07
C ASP A 9 10.55 -21.55 -17.11
N ASP A 10 9.75 -21.53 -16.03
CA ASP A 10 9.70 -20.42 -15.06
C ASP A 10 9.75 -20.88 -13.59
N GLY A 11 10.06 -22.16 -13.32
CA GLY A 11 10.15 -22.63 -11.95
C GLY A 11 10.61 -24.08 -11.77
N ILE A 12 11.18 -24.33 -10.59
CA ILE A 12 11.63 -25.64 -10.13
C ILE A 12 10.46 -26.63 -10.19
N GLN A 13 10.63 -27.73 -10.92
CA GLN A 13 9.58 -28.73 -11.09
C GLN A 13 9.41 -29.55 -9.80
N VAL A 14 8.21 -30.09 -9.58
CA VAL A 14 7.91 -30.92 -8.39
C VAL A 14 8.87 -32.11 -8.29
N ASP A 15 9.29 -32.66 -9.43
CA ASP A 15 10.24 -33.76 -9.51
C ASP A 15 11.66 -33.34 -9.09
N ASP A 16 12.08 -32.11 -9.39
CA ASP A 16 13.37 -31.55 -8.96
C ASP A 16 13.39 -31.36 -7.43
N ILE A 17 12.28 -30.89 -6.84
CA ILE A 17 12.14 -30.76 -5.38
C ILE A 17 12.25 -32.14 -4.72
N ARG A 18 11.69 -33.18 -5.35
CA ARG A 18 11.74 -34.55 -4.84
C ARG A 18 13.17 -35.12 -4.89
N ALA A 19 13.91 -34.87 -5.97
CA ALA A 19 15.33 -35.24 -6.09
C ALA A 19 16.18 -34.56 -5.00
N ILE A 20 16.03 -33.24 -4.83
CA ILE A 20 16.78 -32.45 -3.85
C ILE A 20 16.43 -32.83 -2.41
N ARG A 21 15.18 -33.26 -2.16
CA ARG A 21 14.79 -33.80 -0.85
C ARG A 21 15.49 -35.13 -0.52
N GLY A 22 15.86 -35.91 -1.54
CA GLY A 22 16.64 -37.14 -1.40
C GLY A 22 18.12 -36.86 -1.11
N GLU A 23 18.68 -35.79 -1.66
CA GLU A 23 20.06 -35.35 -1.44
C GLU A 23 20.29 -34.77 -0.04
N GLY A 24 19.26 -34.13 0.54
CA GLY A 24 19.23 -33.79 1.96
C GLY A 24 18.59 -32.45 2.28
N ARG A 25 18.28 -32.23 3.57
CA ARG A 25 17.65 -30.99 4.06
C ARG A 25 18.49 -29.72 3.84
N GLY A 26 19.81 -29.86 3.69
CA GLY A 26 20.74 -28.75 3.43
C GLY A 26 20.54 -28.13 2.05
N GLU A 27 20.52 -28.98 1.02
CA GLU A 27 20.38 -28.58 -0.38
C GLU A 27 19.01 -27.97 -0.66
N LEU A 28 17.95 -28.57 -0.12
CA LEU A 28 16.60 -28.00 -0.22
C LEU A 28 16.52 -26.59 0.38
N ARG A 29 17.22 -26.36 1.49
CA ARG A 29 17.24 -25.04 2.15
C ARG A 29 18.09 -24.03 1.37
N ALA A 30 19.13 -24.47 0.66
CA ALA A 30 19.92 -23.60 -0.21
C ALA A 30 19.10 -23.15 -1.42
N LEU A 31 18.39 -24.08 -2.05
CA LEU A 31 17.50 -23.85 -3.18
C LEU A 31 16.36 -22.87 -2.86
N MET A 32 15.69 -23.04 -1.73
CA MET A 32 14.61 -22.14 -1.34
C MET A 32 15.13 -20.72 -1.05
N ARG A 33 16.35 -20.60 -0.51
CA ARG A 33 16.98 -19.29 -0.27
C ARG A 33 17.37 -18.58 -1.56
N SER A 34 17.85 -19.29 -2.58
CA SER A 34 18.17 -18.69 -3.87
C SER A 34 16.92 -18.17 -4.59
N GLN A 35 15.82 -18.94 -4.58
CA GLN A 35 14.55 -18.48 -5.15
C GLN A 35 14.01 -17.21 -4.47
N ILE A 36 14.09 -17.13 -3.14
CA ILE A 36 13.70 -15.92 -2.40
C ILE A 36 14.57 -14.74 -2.80
N ALA A 37 15.88 -14.93 -2.96
CA ALA A 37 16.81 -13.86 -3.36
C ALA A 37 16.48 -13.32 -4.77
N ILE A 38 16.18 -14.21 -5.72
CA ILE A 38 15.75 -13.84 -7.08
C ILE A 38 14.42 -13.08 -7.06
N GLY A 39 13.46 -13.54 -6.25
CA GLY A 39 12.19 -12.84 -6.08
C GLY A 39 12.33 -11.46 -5.45
N ARG A 40 13.27 -11.29 -4.50
CA ARG A 40 13.58 -9.99 -3.88
C ARG A 40 14.23 -9.03 -4.86
N SER A 41 15.22 -9.48 -5.64
CA SER A 41 15.89 -8.62 -6.62
C SER A 41 14.95 -8.12 -7.71
N ARG A 42 13.93 -8.91 -8.09
CA ARG A 42 12.88 -8.47 -9.03
C ARG A 42 11.95 -7.39 -8.46
N ARG A 43 11.76 -7.34 -7.13
CA ARG A 43 10.83 -6.39 -6.47
C ARG A 43 11.53 -5.12 -6.00
N GLU A 44 12.84 -5.14 -5.88
CA GLU A 44 13.60 -4.00 -5.37
C GLU A 44 13.83 -3.00 -6.50
N PRO A 45 13.18 -1.81 -6.49
CA PRO A 45 13.44 -0.79 -7.49
C PRO A 45 14.91 -0.35 -7.39
N PRO A 46 15.56 -0.01 -8.51
CA PRO A 46 16.95 0.46 -8.48
C PRO A 46 17.06 1.64 -7.50
N PRO A 47 18.13 1.71 -6.68
CA PRO A 47 18.29 2.78 -5.72
C PRO A 47 18.26 4.11 -6.47
N LYS A 48 17.27 4.94 -6.16
CA LYS A 48 17.18 6.29 -6.74
C LYS A 48 18.44 7.05 -6.33
N PRO A 49 19.13 7.73 -7.26
CA PRO A 49 20.26 8.56 -6.90
C PRO A 49 19.80 9.58 -5.86
N VAL A 50 20.55 9.68 -4.77
CA VAL A 50 20.26 10.65 -3.71
C VAL A 50 20.49 12.03 -4.31
N PRO A 51 19.49 12.92 -4.36
CA PRO A 51 19.70 14.27 -4.83
C PRO A 51 20.77 14.93 -3.95
N SER A 52 21.76 15.57 -4.57
CA SER A 52 22.74 16.36 -3.83
C SER A 52 21.99 17.45 -3.06
N SER A 53 22.08 17.40 -1.73
CA SER A 53 21.52 18.49 -0.91
C SER A 53 22.27 19.77 -1.24
N PRO A 54 21.57 20.86 -1.61
CA PRO A 54 22.22 22.14 -1.81
C PRO A 54 22.87 22.58 -0.50
N PRO A 55 24.09 23.17 -0.55
CA PRO A 55 24.77 23.65 0.65
C PRO A 55 23.92 24.74 1.31
N GLY A 56 23.39 24.45 2.50
CA GLY A 56 22.70 25.42 3.36
C GLY A 56 21.23 25.13 3.66
N HIS A 57 20.53 24.27 2.90
CA HIS A 57 19.16 23.89 3.23
C HIS A 57 19.13 22.57 4.02
N ARG A 58 18.95 22.65 5.34
CA ARG A 58 18.53 21.51 6.15
C ARG A 58 17.01 21.40 6.06
N PRO A 59 16.44 20.29 5.56
CA PRO A 59 15.00 20.07 5.59
C PRO A 59 14.48 20.25 7.04
N GLY A 60 13.49 21.13 7.22
CA GLY A 60 12.89 21.42 8.53
C GLY A 60 13.55 22.52 9.36
N ALA A 61 14.70 23.07 8.95
CA ALA A 61 15.30 24.22 9.62
C ALA A 61 14.76 25.53 9.02
N TRP A 62 14.03 26.29 9.83
CA TRP A 62 13.59 27.64 9.47
C TRP A 62 14.79 28.61 9.49
N PRO A 63 14.81 29.63 8.62
CA PRO A 63 15.79 30.70 8.70
C PRO A 63 15.88 31.31 10.10
N THR A 64 17.04 31.82 10.48
CA THR A 64 17.18 32.58 11.72
C THR A 64 16.17 33.74 11.75
N GLY A 65 15.31 33.79 12.76
CA GLY A 65 14.23 34.77 12.88
C GLY A 65 12.89 34.35 12.28
N ALA A 66 12.81 33.17 11.64
CA ALA A 66 11.56 32.56 11.18
C ALA A 66 11.17 31.38 12.09
N SER A 67 9.86 31.22 12.31
CA SER A 67 9.29 30.06 13.00
C SER A 67 8.33 29.34 12.06
N PRO A 68 8.15 28.00 12.23
CA PRO A 68 7.12 27.30 11.51
C PRO A 68 5.76 27.95 11.71
N PRO A 69 4.86 27.86 10.71
CA PRO A 69 3.46 28.16 10.95
C PRO A 69 3.01 27.30 12.14
N GLY A 70 2.28 27.93 13.07
CA GLY A 70 1.76 27.24 14.24
C GLY A 70 0.91 26.03 13.84
N PRO A 71 0.65 25.10 14.78
CA PRO A 71 -0.27 24.02 14.52
C PRO A 71 -1.59 24.62 13.98
N PRO A 72 -2.21 23.98 12.97
CA PRO A 72 -3.49 24.44 12.49
C PRO A 72 -4.46 24.54 13.68
N PRO A 73 -5.36 25.53 13.70
CA PRO A 73 -6.37 25.59 14.74
C PRO A 73 -7.11 24.25 14.76
N ASP A 74 -7.38 23.71 15.95
CA ASP A 74 -8.23 22.54 16.08
C ASP A 74 -9.56 22.87 15.42
N TRP A 75 -9.79 22.31 14.23
CA TRP A 75 -11.10 22.37 13.59
C TRP A 75 -12.03 21.46 14.39
N GLN A 76 -12.47 21.95 15.54
CA GLN A 76 -13.48 21.28 16.36
C GLN A 76 -14.80 21.40 15.62
N ILE A 77 -15.07 20.42 14.76
CA ILE A 77 -16.38 20.28 14.12
C ILE A 77 -17.39 20.11 15.26
N PRO A 78 -18.45 20.93 15.35
CA PRO A 78 -19.44 20.76 16.40
C PRO A 78 -20.02 19.34 16.37
N THR A 79 -20.12 18.70 17.55
CA THR A 79 -20.69 17.36 17.72
C THR A 79 -21.98 17.09 16.93
N PRO A 80 -22.98 18.00 16.87
CA PRO A 80 -24.18 17.76 16.06
C PRO A 80 -23.89 17.64 14.55
N VAL A 81 -22.96 18.44 14.03
CA VAL A 81 -22.54 18.42 12.62
C VAL A 81 -21.84 17.09 12.30
N TRP A 82 -20.93 16.66 13.18
CA TRP A 82 -20.25 15.36 13.03
C TRP A 82 -21.24 14.19 13.05
N ARG A 83 -22.21 14.18 13.97
CA ARG A 83 -23.24 13.13 14.05
C ARG A 83 -24.15 13.10 12.82
N ALA A 84 -24.46 14.26 12.25
CA ALA A 84 -25.22 14.33 10.99
C ALA A 84 -24.44 13.72 9.83
N ALA A 85 -23.16 14.09 9.69
CA ALA A 85 -22.26 13.55 8.67
C ALA A 85 -22.04 12.02 8.80
N ALA A 86 -21.81 11.53 10.02
CA ALA A 86 -21.63 10.10 10.27
C ALA A 86 -22.89 9.28 9.94
N ARG A 87 -24.08 9.79 10.30
CA ARG A 87 -25.36 9.16 9.91
C ARG A 87 -25.55 9.14 8.40
N HIS A 88 -25.23 10.23 7.73
CA HIS A 88 -25.31 10.31 6.27
C HIS A 88 -24.41 9.26 5.59
N CYS A 89 -23.14 9.12 6.01
CA CYS A 89 -22.24 8.09 5.45
C CYS A 89 -22.74 6.67 5.72
N SER A 90 -23.27 6.41 6.93
CA SER A 90 -23.85 5.12 7.28
C SER A 90 -25.05 4.78 6.40
N ASN A 91 -25.95 5.74 6.17
CA ASN A 91 -27.14 5.53 5.36
C ASN A 91 -26.77 5.28 3.89
N GLN A 92 -25.79 6.01 3.32
CA GLN A 92 -25.30 5.72 1.97
C GLN A 92 -24.79 4.28 1.79
N THR A 93 -24.23 3.69 2.86
CA THR A 93 -23.65 2.33 2.79
C THR A 93 -24.70 1.25 3.05
N HIS A 94 -25.62 1.48 3.99
CA HIS A 94 -26.50 0.44 4.50
C HIS A 94 -27.97 0.59 4.09
N ARG A 95 -28.38 1.80 3.68
CA ARG A 95 -29.77 2.16 3.34
C ARG A 95 -29.82 3.20 2.22
N PRO A 96 -29.27 2.89 1.03
CA PRO A 96 -29.19 3.86 -0.06
C PRO A 96 -30.56 4.27 -0.63
N ASP A 97 -31.58 3.41 -0.45
CA ASP A 97 -32.93 3.62 -0.99
C ASP A 97 -33.88 4.30 0.02
N GLU A 98 -33.45 4.51 1.27
CA GLU A 98 -34.24 5.23 2.28
C GLU A 98 -33.92 6.73 2.24
N PRO A 99 -34.94 7.61 2.30
CA PRO A 99 -34.71 9.05 2.42
C PRO A 99 -33.92 9.35 3.71
N CYS A 100 -32.89 10.19 3.60
CA CYS A 100 -31.99 10.47 4.74
C CYS A 100 -32.60 11.55 5.65
N ASP A 101 -32.88 11.17 6.90
CA ASP A 101 -33.30 12.09 7.97
C ASP A 101 -32.14 12.89 8.59
N CYS A 102 -30.92 12.73 8.07
CA CYS A 102 -29.68 13.31 8.58
C CYS A 102 -29.62 14.85 8.52
N GLY A 103 -30.61 15.50 7.89
CA GLY A 103 -30.72 16.96 7.81
C GLY A 103 -29.70 17.63 6.87
N ASN A 104 -28.86 16.85 6.19
CA ASN A 104 -27.78 17.31 5.32
C ASN A 104 -27.84 16.70 3.90
N CYS A 105 -28.99 16.09 3.54
CA CYS A 105 -29.24 15.62 2.18
C CYS A 105 -29.85 16.73 1.32
N PRO A 106 -29.56 16.75 0.00
CA PRO A 106 -30.26 17.61 -0.94
C PRO A 106 -31.77 17.30 -0.92
N GLU A 107 -32.61 18.31 -1.13
CA GLU A 107 -34.09 18.23 -1.04
C GLU A 107 -34.68 17.12 -1.93
N GLU A 108 -33.99 16.70 -2.99
CA GLU A 108 -34.39 15.60 -3.88
C GLU A 108 -34.33 14.21 -3.21
N ASN A 109 -33.58 14.05 -2.11
CA ASN A 109 -33.32 12.78 -1.41
C ASN A 109 -33.82 12.78 0.07
N ARG A 110 -34.73 13.68 0.41
CA ARG A 110 -35.26 13.86 1.78
C ARG A 110 -36.60 13.16 2.00
#